data_AF-A0A7D5EWC6-F1
#
_entry.id   AF-A0A7D5EWC6-F1
#
_cell.length_a   1.000
_cell.length_b   1.000
_cell.length_c   1.000
_cell.angle_alpha   90.00
_cell.angle_beta   90.00
_cell.angle_gamma   90.00
#
_symmetry.space_group_name_H-M   'P 1'
#
loop_
_entity.id
_entity.type
_entity.pdbx_description
1 polymer ?
#
loop_
_entity_poly.entity_id
_entity_poly.type
_entity_poly.pdbx_seq_one_letter_code
_entity_poly.pdbx_strand_id
1 'polypeptide(L)'
;MRDDQSDPVPDGTAELHLEPVRFIARTDAVLRLGMLMLGAGASSARVRDTMDRTARALGLERLESRVGMTDIVITAQRGQLFRTRVAEVRHPVVNSERIAEVMHLSHRVADGVTADELQRELDRIERMPPRYPTAVRVLAAAAACTAFAFLNNGGWAECLSVALAVALGQYVRIRGARLQVNEFLLVFLSAATALLTFLGASHLIESIGAPSPQYGAALTSAVLYLVPGFPLVTGALDLARLDLNAGVNRVVYAGLVLLSTGCAVWAVAAIFQTSAVAVATPGLGEPFLSLGRLVAGFVGVMGFALLFSTPWRTALAAAAIGAVANVGRLLMIDNGAMQPVAAAAAGVAVGFGAFAVSRFVRSPRITLTVPAVLIMVPGASAYRAIVATIESDTLSAVQYGVTAVFVVVALAVGLTVARVVTEREWLRPSAN
;
A
#
# COMPACT_ATOMS: atom_id res chain seq x y z
N MET A 1 -11.60 -24.96 -63.55
CA MET A 1 -12.02 -23.64 -63.06
C MET A 1 -11.76 -23.64 -61.56
N ARG A 2 -10.62 -23.09 -61.13
CA ARG A 2 -10.27 -22.90 -59.72
C ARG A 2 -10.81 -21.52 -59.34
N ASP A 3 -11.72 -21.48 -58.37
CA ASP A 3 -12.16 -20.24 -57.73
C ASP A 3 -10.96 -19.63 -56.98
N ASP A 4 -10.45 -18.54 -57.53
CA ASP A 4 -9.51 -17.64 -56.88
C ASP A 4 -10.34 -16.62 -56.08
N GLN A 5 -10.83 -17.03 -54.90
CA GLN A 5 -11.32 -16.10 -53.89
C GLN A 5 -10.11 -15.60 -53.09
N SER A 6 -9.38 -14.66 -53.68
CA SER A 6 -8.51 -13.79 -52.91
C SER A 6 -9.39 -12.85 -52.11
N ASP A 7 -9.57 -13.14 -50.81
CA ASP A 7 -10.14 -12.17 -49.89
C ASP A 7 -9.32 -10.87 -50.00
N PRO A 8 -9.94 -9.74 -50.35
CA PRO A 8 -9.21 -8.50 -50.51
C PRO A 8 -8.63 -8.12 -49.14
N VAL A 9 -7.31 -7.96 -49.07
CA VAL A 9 -6.62 -7.43 -47.88
C VAL A 9 -7.23 -6.05 -47.61
N PRO A 10 -7.96 -5.87 -46.50
CA PRO A 10 -8.66 -4.62 -46.27
C PRO A 10 -7.62 -3.52 -46.03
N ASP A 11 -7.76 -2.40 -46.76
CA ASP A 11 -7.05 -1.17 -46.46
C ASP A 11 -7.32 -0.78 -44.98
N GLY A 12 -6.34 -0.20 -44.29
CA GLY A 12 -6.41 0.12 -42.86
C GLY A 12 -7.58 1.03 -42.47
N THR A 13 -8.24 1.66 -43.44
CA THR A 13 -9.50 2.42 -43.26
C THR A 13 -10.77 1.55 -43.31
N ALA A 14 -10.78 0.45 -44.07
CA ALA A 14 -11.92 -0.46 -44.19
C ALA A 14 -12.12 -1.32 -42.93
N GLU A 15 -11.04 -1.65 -42.21
CA GLU A 15 -11.10 -2.36 -40.93
C GLU A 15 -11.96 -1.62 -39.88
N LEU A 16 -11.99 -0.28 -39.90
CA LEU A 16 -12.75 0.54 -38.93
C LEU A 16 -14.29 0.40 -39.05
N HIS A 17 -14.79 -0.13 -40.16
CA HIS A 17 -16.21 -0.42 -40.38
C HIS A 17 -16.64 -1.79 -39.85
N LEU A 18 -15.69 -2.60 -39.36
CA LEU A 18 -15.93 -3.96 -38.87
C LEU A 18 -16.27 -3.93 -37.37
N GLU A 19 -17.42 -4.47 -37.00
CA GLU A 19 -17.83 -4.72 -35.60
C GLU A 19 -16.73 -5.42 -34.77
N PRO A 20 -15.97 -6.41 -35.31
CA PRO A 20 -14.79 -6.97 -34.65
C PRO A 20 -13.72 -5.96 -34.22
N VAL A 21 -13.42 -4.95 -35.03
CA VAL A 21 -12.36 -3.97 -34.73
C VAL A 21 -12.78 -3.03 -33.62
N ARG A 22 -14.04 -2.58 -33.63
CA ARG A 22 -14.62 -1.79 -32.52
C ARG A 22 -14.68 -2.60 -31.23
N PHE A 23 -15.05 -3.87 -31.32
CA PHE A 23 -15.05 -4.79 -30.17
C PHE A 23 -13.64 -4.99 -29.60
N ILE A 24 -12.63 -5.13 -30.46
CA ILE A 24 -11.22 -5.19 -30.08
C ILE A 24 -10.81 -3.91 -29.32
N ALA A 25 -11.08 -2.74 -29.89
CA ALA A 25 -10.71 -1.45 -29.29
C ALA A 25 -11.35 -1.23 -27.92
N ARG A 26 -12.64 -1.59 -27.75
CA ARG A 26 -13.35 -1.50 -26.46
C ARG A 26 -12.75 -2.44 -25.42
N THR A 27 -12.50 -3.69 -25.79
CA THR A 27 -11.86 -4.69 -24.92
C THR A 27 -10.48 -4.20 -24.46
N ASP A 28 -9.71 -3.63 -25.38
CA ASP A 28 -8.37 -3.09 -25.11
C ASP A 28 -8.41 -1.90 -24.17
N ALA A 29 -9.38 -1.00 -24.34
CA ALA A 29 -9.54 0.18 -23.49
C ALA A 29 -9.93 -0.20 -22.05
N VAL A 30 -10.85 -1.17 -21.87
CA VAL A 30 -11.20 -1.70 -20.55
C VAL A 30 -10.01 -2.39 -19.90
N LEU A 31 -9.28 -3.23 -20.64
CA LEU A 31 -8.11 -3.91 -20.13
C LEU A 31 -7.05 -2.91 -19.67
N ARG A 32 -6.75 -1.90 -20.50
CA ARG A 32 -5.76 -0.87 -20.18
C ARG A 32 -6.17 -0.04 -18.95
N LEU A 33 -7.46 0.28 -18.80
CA LEU A 33 -7.98 0.90 -17.58
C LEU A 33 -7.65 0.02 -16.36
N GLY A 34 -7.93 -1.27 -16.45
CA GLY A 34 -7.61 -2.24 -15.41
C GLY A 34 -6.10 -2.27 -15.09
N MET A 35 -5.26 -2.31 -16.13
CA MET A 35 -3.80 -2.32 -16.00
C MET A 35 -3.26 -1.08 -15.28
N LEU A 36 -3.81 0.11 -15.59
CA LEU A 36 -3.42 1.35 -14.92
C LEU A 36 -3.80 1.35 -13.44
N MET A 37 -4.96 0.77 -13.08
CA MET A 37 -5.36 0.63 -11.68
C MET A 37 -4.53 -0.41 -10.93
N LEU A 38 -4.33 -1.59 -11.54
CA LEU A 38 -3.55 -2.67 -10.94
C LEU A 38 -2.10 -2.22 -10.74
N GLY A 39 -1.51 -1.57 -11.74
CA GLY A 39 -0.16 -1.04 -11.66
C GLY A 39 0.01 0.13 -10.70
N ALA A 40 -1.07 0.83 -10.36
CA ALA A 40 -1.11 1.81 -9.28
C ALA A 40 -1.28 1.18 -7.88
N GLY A 41 -1.43 -0.14 -7.80
CA GLY A 41 -1.57 -0.91 -6.57
C GLY A 41 -3.02 -1.18 -6.13
N ALA A 42 -4.05 -0.87 -6.92
CA ALA A 42 -5.43 -1.09 -6.50
C ALA A 42 -5.73 -2.57 -6.16
N SER A 43 -6.67 -2.80 -5.23
CA SER A 43 -7.12 -4.15 -4.84
C SER A 43 -7.86 -4.82 -6.00
N SER A 44 -7.81 -6.16 -6.09
CA SER A 44 -8.34 -6.90 -7.25
C SER A 44 -9.83 -6.65 -7.45
N ALA A 45 -10.61 -6.67 -6.37
CA ALA A 45 -12.04 -6.38 -6.40
C ALA A 45 -12.34 -4.99 -7.01
N ARG A 46 -11.53 -3.98 -6.67
CA ARG A 46 -11.76 -2.61 -7.17
C ARG A 46 -11.42 -2.48 -8.65
N VAL A 47 -10.38 -3.15 -9.10
CA VAL A 47 -10.03 -3.21 -10.53
C VAL A 47 -11.18 -3.86 -11.30
N ARG A 48 -11.70 -4.99 -10.82
CA ARG A 48 -12.86 -5.70 -11.39
C ARG A 48 -14.10 -4.80 -11.48
N ASP A 49 -14.54 -4.22 -10.37
CA ASP A 49 -15.74 -3.37 -10.34
C ASP A 49 -15.64 -2.18 -11.31
N THR A 50 -14.43 -1.64 -11.48
CA THR A 50 -14.19 -0.49 -12.36
C THR A 50 -14.14 -0.90 -13.84
N MET A 51 -13.55 -2.06 -14.14
CA MET A 51 -13.62 -2.65 -15.48
C MET A 51 -15.06 -3.00 -15.87
N ASP A 52 -15.83 -3.62 -14.97
CA ASP A 52 -17.22 -4.03 -15.25
C ASP A 52 -18.15 -2.83 -15.47
N ARG A 53 -17.95 -1.74 -14.73
CA ARG A 53 -18.67 -0.47 -14.96
C ARG A 53 -18.32 0.12 -16.33
N THR A 54 -17.03 0.18 -16.65
CA THR A 54 -16.55 0.78 -17.91
C THR A 54 -16.94 -0.07 -19.13
N ALA A 55 -16.90 -1.40 -18.99
CA ALA A 55 -17.28 -2.35 -20.03
C ALA A 55 -18.75 -2.19 -20.44
N ARG A 56 -19.65 -2.05 -19.45
CA ARG A 56 -21.07 -1.80 -19.71
C ARG A 56 -21.30 -0.48 -20.44
N ALA A 57 -20.63 0.59 -20.03
CA ALA A 57 -20.76 1.90 -20.69
C ALA A 57 -20.24 1.90 -22.14
N LEU A 58 -19.28 1.04 -22.47
CA LEU A 58 -18.78 0.79 -23.83
C LEU A 58 -19.63 -0.20 -24.65
N GLY A 59 -20.73 -0.72 -24.07
CA GLY A 59 -21.64 -1.66 -24.71
C GLY A 59 -21.07 -3.09 -24.85
N LEU A 60 -20.19 -3.51 -23.93
CA LEU A 60 -19.86 -4.92 -23.75
C LEU A 60 -20.93 -5.56 -22.87
N GLU A 61 -21.53 -6.65 -23.36
CA GLU A 61 -22.67 -7.31 -22.69
C GLU A 61 -22.24 -8.08 -21.45
N ARG A 62 -21.09 -8.76 -21.54
CA ARG A 62 -20.51 -9.52 -20.43
C ARG A 62 -19.00 -9.37 -20.43
N LEU A 63 -18.45 -9.15 -19.24
CA LEU A 63 -17.01 -9.13 -18.98
C LEU A 63 -16.73 -10.09 -17.82
N GLU A 64 -16.07 -11.20 -18.11
CA GLU A 64 -15.50 -12.06 -17.08
C GLU A 64 -14.06 -11.62 -16.84
N SER A 65 -13.65 -11.41 -15.59
CA SER A 65 -12.30 -10.96 -15.30
C SER A 65 -11.67 -11.60 -14.07
N ARG A 66 -10.40 -11.96 -14.22
CA ARG A 66 -9.52 -12.42 -13.16
C ARG A 66 -8.38 -11.43 -13.04
N VAL A 67 -8.27 -10.82 -11.87
CA VAL A 67 -7.24 -9.81 -11.58
C VAL A 67 -6.28 -10.42 -10.57
N GLY A 68 -5.04 -10.67 -11.01
CA GLY A 68 -3.95 -11.13 -10.16
C GLY A 68 -3.26 -9.98 -9.43
N MET A 69 -2.01 -10.21 -9.02
CA MET A 69 -1.16 -9.17 -8.43
C MET A 69 -0.46 -8.33 -9.51
N THR A 70 -0.06 -8.98 -10.60
CA THR A 70 0.71 -8.38 -11.71
C THR A 70 0.06 -8.63 -13.06
N ASP A 71 -1.05 -9.34 -13.14
CA ASP A 71 -1.68 -9.72 -14.38
C ASP A 71 -3.21 -9.51 -14.32
N ILE A 72 -3.81 -9.33 -15.50
CA ILE A 72 -5.25 -9.34 -15.68
C ILE A 72 -5.58 -10.25 -16.86
N VAL A 73 -6.50 -11.18 -16.62
CA VAL A 73 -7.15 -11.99 -17.66
C VAL A 73 -8.58 -11.52 -17.77
N ILE A 74 -9.01 -11.13 -18.97
CA ILE A 74 -10.41 -10.79 -19.26
C ILE A 74 -10.94 -11.65 -20.40
N THR A 75 -12.22 -11.97 -20.34
CA THR A 75 -13.02 -12.47 -21.46
C THR A 75 -14.21 -11.54 -21.65
N ALA A 76 -14.17 -10.75 -22.72
CA ALA A 76 -15.28 -9.88 -23.11
C ALA A 76 -16.20 -10.61 -24.09
N GLN A 77 -17.50 -10.33 -24.02
CA GLN A 77 -18.51 -10.85 -24.94
C GLN A 77 -19.47 -9.76 -25.40
N ARG A 78 -19.89 -9.86 -26.67
CA ARG A 78 -20.95 -9.03 -27.28
C ARG A 78 -21.63 -9.85 -28.38
N GLY A 79 -22.91 -10.22 -28.18
CA GLY A 79 -23.60 -11.14 -29.06
C GLY A 79 -22.85 -12.48 -29.15
N GLN A 80 -22.46 -12.88 -30.37
CA GLN A 80 -21.70 -14.12 -30.62
C GLN A 80 -20.17 -13.90 -30.56
N LEU A 81 -19.71 -12.65 -30.46
CA LEU A 81 -18.30 -12.34 -30.39
C LEU A 81 -17.81 -12.54 -28.96
N PHE A 82 -16.69 -13.26 -28.81
CA PHE A 82 -15.96 -13.36 -27.56
C PHE A 82 -14.48 -13.09 -27.80
N ARG A 83 -13.80 -12.56 -26.80
CA ARG A 83 -12.35 -12.35 -26.84
C ARG A 83 -11.75 -12.44 -25.46
N THR A 84 -10.81 -13.35 -25.31
CA THR A 84 -9.98 -13.46 -24.12
C THR A 84 -8.65 -12.75 -24.34
N ARG A 85 -8.21 -11.95 -23.37
CA ARG A 85 -6.89 -11.30 -23.37
C ARG A 85 -6.24 -11.43 -22.01
N VAL A 86 -4.92 -11.47 -22.06
CA VAL A 86 -4.03 -11.41 -20.89
C VAL A 86 -3.15 -10.17 -21.03
N ALA A 87 -2.97 -9.43 -19.95
CA ALA A 87 -2.02 -8.34 -19.87
C ALA A 87 -1.28 -8.36 -18.53
N GLU A 88 -0.02 -7.92 -18.53
CA GLU A 88 0.87 -7.94 -17.37
C GLU A 88 1.44 -6.56 -17.04
N VAL A 89 1.48 -6.24 -15.74
CA VAL A 89 2.15 -5.09 -15.15
C VAL A 89 3.49 -5.58 -14.62
N ARG A 90 4.59 -5.11 -15.23
CA ARG A 90 5.94 -5.53 -14.83
C ARG A 90 6.37 -4.98 -13.46
N HIS A 91 6.01 -3.72 -13.17
CA HIS A 91 6.46 -3.02 -11.97
C HIS A 91 5.30 -2.25 -11.32
N PRO A 92 4.44 -2.92 -10.54
CA PRO A 92 3.38 -2.24 -9.81
C PRO A 92 3.99 -1.32 -8.75
N VAL A 93 3.58 -0.05 -8.75
CA VAL A 93 4.01 0.96 -7.78
C VAL A 93 2.77 1.65 -7.23
N VAL A 94 2.69 1.72 -5.91
CA VAL A 94 1.56 2.35 -5.23
C VAL A 94 1.45 3.83 -5.61
N ASN A 95 0.32 4.20 -6.21
CA ASN A 95 0.00 5.59 -6.57
C ASN A 95 -1.50 5.86 -6.34
N SER A 96 -1.81 6.45 -5.19
CA SER A 96 -3.18 6.70 -4.76
C SER A 96 -3.89 7.76 -5.63
N GLU A 97 -3.16 8.72 -6.18
CA GLU A 97 -3.74 9.70 -7.12
C GLU A 97 -4.17 9.04 -8.42
N ARG A 98 -3.34 8.16 -9.00
CA ARG A 98 -3.71 7.42 -10.21
C ARG A 98 -4.93 6.53 -9.97
N ILE A 99 -5.00 5.85 -8.82
CA ILE A 99 -6.21 5.08 -8.44
C ILE A 99 -7.45 5.99 -8.41
N ALA A 100 -7.34 7.17 -7.80
CA ALA A 100 -8.44 8.12 -7.72
C ALA A 100 -8.88 8.62 -9.10
N GLU A 101 -7.95 9.06 -9.94
CA GLU A 101 -8.23 9.57 -11.28
C GLU A 101 -8.91 8.53 -12.17
N VAL A 102 -8.43 7.29 -12.19
CA VAL A 102 -9.05 6.22 -12.98
C VAL A 102 -10.45 5.87 -12.44
N MET A 103 -10.63 5.87 -11.12
CA MET A 103 -11.95 5.62 -10.54
C MET A 103 -12.93 6.77 -10.88
N HIS A 104 -12.49 8.03 -10.79
CA HIS A 104 -13.30 9.18 -11.20
C HIS A 104 -13.62 9.17 -12.70
N LEU A 105 -12.68 8.74 -13.55
CA LEU A 105 -12.94 8.51 -14.96
C LEU A 105 -14.06 7.48 -15.14
N SER A 106 -14.00 6.31 -14.49
CA SER A 106 -15.04 5.28 -14.62
C SER A 106 -16.44 5.73 -14.20
N HIS A 107 -16.54 6.70 -13.28
CA HIS A 107 -17.82 7.28 -12.86
C HIS A 107 -18.34 8.36 -13.80
N ARG A 108 -17.47 8.98 -14.60
CA ARG A 108 -17.83 9.98 -15.62
C ARG A 108 -18.13 9.38 -16.98
N VAL A 109 -17.60 8.18 -17.25
CA VAL A 109 -17.91 7.42 -18.47
C VAL A 109 -19.39 7.05 -18.43
N ALA A 110 -20.16 7.66 -19.32
CA ALA A 110 -21.59 7.39 -19.51
C ALA A 110 -21.80 6.45 -20.71
N ASP A 111 -23.04 5.96 -20.85
CA ASP A 111 -23.44 5.15 -22.00
C ASP A 111 -23.19 5.92 -23.31
N GLY A 112 -22.47 5.30 -24.24
CA GLY A 112 -22.16 5.88 -25.55
C GLY A 112 -20.78 6.54 -25.67
N VAL A 113 -19.96 6.54 -24.62
CA VAL A 113 -18.53 6.90 -24.74
C VAL A 113 -17.84 5.97 -25.73
N THR A 114 -16.96 6.51 -26.55
CA THR A 114 -16.16 5.73 -27.50
C THR A 114 -14.89 5.18 -26.86
N ALA A 115 -14.37 4.07 -27.39
CA ALA A 115 -13.10 3.49 -26.93
C ALA A 115 -11.94 4.49 -27.07
N ASP A 116 -11.94 5.31 -28.13
CA ASP A 116 -10.88 6.30 -28.39
C ASP A 116 -10.93 7.47 -27.40
N GLU A 117 -12.11 7.92 -27.00
CA GLU A 117 -12.27 8.91 -25.93
C GLU A 117 -11.73 8.38 -24.61
N LEU A 118 -12.07 7.13 -24.27
CA LEU A 118 -11.54 6.49 -23.07
C LEU A 118 -10.01 6.37 -23.13
N GLN A 119 -9.45 5.90 -24.24
CA GLN A 119 -8.00 5.79 -24.44
C GLN A 119 -7.29 7.13 -24.29
N ARG A 120 -7.86 8.23 -24.80
CA ARG A 120 -7.31 9.59 -24.64
C ARG A 120 -7.28 10.05 -23.18
N GLU A 121 -8.34 9.75 -22.41
CA GLU A 121 -8.34 10.06 -20.97
C GLU A 121 -7.36 9.16 -20.19
N LEU A 122 -7.21 7.90 -20.58
CA LEU A 122 -6.20 7.01 -19.99
C LEU A 122 -4.78 7.48 -20.30
N ASP A 123 -4.50 7.95 -21.52
CA ASP A 123 -3.22 8.60 -21.90
C ASP A 123 -2.91 9.79 -21.00
N ARG A 124 -3.91 10.65 -20.76
CA ARG A 124 -3.77 11.82 -19.87
C ARG A 124 -3.36 11.38 -18.47
N ILE A 125 -4.01 10.36 -17.93
CA ILE A 125 -3.74 9.83 -16.57
C ILE A 125 -2.36 9.16 -16.50
N GLU A 126 -1.97 8.40 -17.52
CA GLU A 126 -0.67 7.72 -17.56
C GLU A 126 0.49 8.72 -17.61
N ARG A 127 0.33 9.82 -18.37
CA ARG A 127 1.33 10.89 -18.52
C ARG A 127 1.37 11.87 -17.36
N MET A 128 0.55 11.71 -16.32
CA MET A 128 0.59 12.59 -15.15
C MET A 128 1.99 12.56 -14.50
N PRO A 129 2.61 13.72 -14.27
CA PRO A 129 3.90 13.76 -13.59
C PRO A 129 3.74 13.28 -12.14
N PRO A 130 4.82 12.81 -11.50
CA PRO A 130 4.79 12.48 -10.08
C PRO A 130 4.30 13.69 -9.27
N ARG A 131 3.31 13.48 -8.40
CA ARG A 131 2.71 14.56 -7.62
C ARG A 131 3.70 15.32 -6.76
N TYR A 132 4.58 14.56 -6.11
CA TYR A 132 5.54 15.08 -5.16
C TYR A 132 6.97 14.87 -5.67
N PRO A 133 7.83 15.89 -5.60
CA PRO A 133 9.23 15.75 -5.96
C PRO A 133 9.93 14.78 -5.00
N THR A 134 11.09 14.27 -5.42
CA THR A 134 11.88 13.31 -4.63
C THR A 134 12.18 13.81 -3.22
N ALA A 135 12.51 15.08 -3.04
CA ALA A 135 12.78 15.67 -1.73
C ALA A 135 11.58 15.53 -0.77
N VAL A 136 10.37 15.83 -1.23
CA VAL A 136 9.15 15.70 -0.41
C VAL A 136 8.90 14.24 -0.06
N ARG A 137 9.12 13.30 -0.97
CA ARG A 137 8.94 11.85 -0.70
C ARG A 137 9.96 11.33 0.33
N VAL A 138 11.19 11.83 0.28
CA VAL A 138 12.25 11.49 1.25
C VAL A 138 11.92 12.06 2.62
N LEU A 139 11.57 13.36 2.70
CA LEU A 139 11.18 14.01 3.95
C LEU A 139 9.91 13.40 4.55
N ALA A 140 8.94 13.01 3.71
CA ALA A 140 7.72 12.34 4.15
C ALA A 140 8.01 10.96 4.76
N ALA A 141 8.91 10.17 4.17
CA ALA A 141 9.34 8.90 4.75
C ALA A 141 10.09 9.10 6.07
N ALA A 142 11.01 10.07 6.12
CA ALA A 142 11.74 10.41 7.33
C ALA A 142 10.79 10.84 8.47
N ALA A 143 9.87 11.78 8.19
CA ALA A 143 8.86 12.21 9.14
C ALA A 143 7.97 11.05 9.62
N ALA A 144 7.59 10.15 8.71
CA ALA A 144 6.77 8.98 9.06
C ALA A 144 7.49 8.03 10.02
N CYS A 145 8.75 7.71 9.75
CA CYS A 145 9.55 6.84 10.58
C CYS A 145 9.98 7.49 11.90
N THR A 146 10.23 8.80 11.92
CA THR A 146 10.49 9.55 13.15
C THR A 146 9.26 9.56 14.06
N ALA A 147 8.07 9.76 13.50
CA ALA A 147 6.82 9.60 14.24
C ALA A 147 6.69 8.19 14.83
N PHE A 148 7.05 7.16 14.07
CA PHE A 148 7.08 5.78 14.59
C PHE A 148 8.10 5.57 15.70
N ALA A 149 9.29 6.17 15.60
CA ALA A 149 10.30 6.10 16.66
C ALA A 149 9.73 6.66 17.97
N PHE A 150 9.04 7.81 17.90
CA PHE A 150 8.35 8.38 19.05
C PHE A 150 7.19 7.49 19.56
N LEU A 151 6.38 6.91 18.67
CA LEU A 151 5.30 5.99 19.04
C LEU A 151 5.81 4.70 19.68
N ASN A 152 7.04 4.31 19.35
CA ASN A 152 7.77 3.22 20.00
C ASN A 152 8.51 3.68 21.26
N ASN A 153 8.14 4.82 21.83
CA ASN A 153 8.68 5.45 23.03
C ASN A 153 10.10 6.02 22.94
N GLY A 154 10.67 6.12 21.74
CA GLY A 154 12.00 6.68 21.52
C GLY A 154 12.10 8.16 21.90
N GLY A 155 13.24 8.55 22.45
CA GLY A 155 13.57 9.93 22.76
C GLY A 155 13.88 10.79 21.53
N TRP A 156 14.26 12.04 21.78
CA TRP A 156 14.56 13.01 20.72
C TRP A 156 15.83 12.63 19.93
N ALA A 157 16.82 12.03 20.59
CA ALA A 157 18.07 11.57 19.97
C ALA A 157 17.78 10.43 18.97
N GLU A 158 17.00 9.45 19.41
CA GLU A 158 16.54 8.33 18.59
C GLU A 158 15.72 8.84 17.38
N CYS A 159 14.81 9.80 17.61
CA CYS A 159 14.00 10.42 16.57
C CYS A 159 14.85 11.10 15.48
N LEU A 160 15.91 11.82 15.88
CA LEU A 160 16.82 12.50 14.96
C LEU A 160 17.67 11.50 14.16
N SER A 161 18.22 10.48 14.81
CA SER A 161 18.97 9.41 14.13
C SER A 161 18.10 8.67 13.11
N VAL A 162 16.85 8.36 13.47
CA VAL A 162 15.89 7.74 12.54
C VAL A 162 15.57 8.67 11.36
N ALA A 163 15.41 9.97 11.60
CA ALA A 163 15.14 10.93 10.52
C ALA A 163 16.26 10.92 9.47
N LEU A 164 17.52 11.00 9.90
CA LEU A 164 18.69 11.00 9.01
C LEU A 164 18.85 9.65 8.29
N ALA A 165 18.70 8.55 9.03
CA ALA A 165 18.77 7.19 8.50
C ALA A 165 17.77 6.94 7.38
N VAL A 166 16.51 7.29 7.63
CA VAL A 166 15.41 7.05 6.69
C VAL A 166 15.52 8.01 5.51
N ALA A 167 15.96 9.25 5.72
CA ALA A 167 16.19 10.17 4.63
C ALA A 167 17.20 9.62 3.61
N LEU A 168 18.36 9.14 4.09
CA LEU A 168 19.39 8.59 3.22
C LEU A 168 18.98 7.24 2.61
N GLY A 169 18.42 6.34 3.41
CA GLY A 169 17.90 5.05 2.93
C GLY A 169 16.84 5.22 1.84
N GLN A 170 15.84 6.06 2.08
CA GLN A 170 14.78 6.33 1.10
C GLN A 170 15.33 7.03 -0.16
N TYR A 171 16.34 7.88 -0.03
CA TYR A 171 17.02 8.46 -1.19
C TYR A 171 17.70 7.38 -2.05
N VAL A 172 18.43 6.45 -1.42
CA VAL A 172 19.04 5.30 -2.10
C VAL A 172 17.97 4.46 -2.79
N ARG A 173 16.85 4.16 -2.13
CA ARG A 173 15.73 3.43 -2.74
C ARG A 173 15.22 4.10 -4.01
N ILE A 174 14.94 5.40 -3.95
CA ILE A 174 14.37 6.14 -5.09
C ILE A 174 15.37 6.24 -6.25
N ARG A 175 16.65 6.43 -5.97
CA ARG A 175 17.71 6.52 -7.00
C ARG A 175 18.02 5.15 -7.58
N GLY A 176 18.16 4.12 -6.74
CA GLY A 176 18.44 2.76 -7.15
C GLY A 176 17.31 2.11 -7.94
N ALA A 177 16.05 2.49 -7.71
CA ALA A 177 14.91 2.06 -8.54
C ALA A 177 15.06 2.47 -10.02
N ARG A 178 15.86 3.50 -10.33
CA ARG A 178 16.15 3.90 -11.73
C ARG A 178 17.17 3.01 -12.42
N LEU A 179 17.93 2.21 -11.66
CA LEU A 179 18.97 1.32 -12.16
C LEU A 179 18.42 -0.07 -12.57
N GLN A 180 17.12 -0.31 -12.40
CA GLN A 180 16.45 -1.57 -12.74
C GLN A 180 17.10 -2.82 -12.12
N VAL A 181 17.70 -2.67 -10.94
CA VAL A 181 18.21 -3.78 -10.13
C VAL A 181 17.06 -4.61 -9.54
N ASN A 182 17.36 -5.82 -9.08
CA ASN A 182 16.38 -6.66 -8.38
C ASN A 182 15.82 -5.94 -7.13
N GLU A 183 14.49 -5.91 -6.98
CA GLU A 183 13.80 -5.22 -5.88
C GLU A 183 14.30 -5.67 -4.50
N PHE A 184 14.58 -6.96 -4.31
CA PHE A 184 15.08 -7.49 -3.03
C PHE A 184 16.48 -6.99 -2.70
N LEU A 185 17.34 -6.83 -3.71
CA LEU A 185 18.66 -6.25 -3.55
C LEU A 185 18.56 -4.75 -3.23
N LEU A 186 17.67 -4.05 -3.92
CA LEU A 186 17.42 -2.63 -3.67
C LEU A 186 16.90 -2.39 -2.24
N VAL A 187 15.94 -3.19 -1.79
CA VAL A 187 15.40 -3.14 -0.42
C VAL A 187 16.52 -3.42 0.60
N PHE A 188 17.34 -4.45 0.37
CA PHE A 188 18.47 -4.77 1.23
C PHE A 188 19.48 -3.62 1.33
N LEU A 189 19.93 -3.06 0.20
CA LEU A 189 20.89 -1.96 0.18
C LEU A 189 20.33 -0.68 0.82
N SER A 190 19.05 -0.41 0.61
CA SER A 190 18.32 0.69 1.24
C SER A 190 18.24 0.53 2.75
N ALA A 191 17.96 -0.68 3.23
CA ALA A 191 17.92 -1.02 4.65
C ALA A 191 19.31 -0.90 5.29
N ALA A 192 20.33 -1.51 4.68
CA ALA A 192 21.70 -1.45 5.16
C ALA A 192 22.21 0.00 5.25
N THR A 193 21.94 0.83 4.23
CA THR A 193 22.28 2.26 4.26
C THR A 193 21.61 2.98 5.42
N ALA A 194 20.31 2.76 5.62
CA ALA A 194 19.58 3.38 6.72
C ALA A 194 20.14 2.95 8.09
N LEU A 195 20.39 1.66 8.29
CA LEU A 195 20.92 1.13 9.54
C LEU A 195 22.34 1.63 9.84
N LEU A 196 23.24 1.63 8.87
CA LEU A 196 24.60 2.17 9.05
C LEU A 196 24.57 3.67 9.37
N THR A 197 23.68 4.42 8.72
CA THR A 197 23.48 5.85 9.00
C THR A 197 22.90 6.06 10.40
N PHE A 198 21.97 5.21 10.82
CA PHE A 198 21.41 5.25 12.17
C PHE A 198 22.48 5.01 13.24
N LEU A 199 23.33 3.99 13.05
CA LEU A 199 24.43 3.69 13.98
C LEU A 199 25.42 4.86 14.04
N GLY A 200 25.87 5.36 12.88
CA GLY A 200 26.79 6.49 12.81
C GLY A 200 26.24 7.77 13.44
N ALA A 201 24.99 8.13 13.14
CA ALA A 201 24.32 9.29 13.72
C ALA A 201 24.16 9.15 15.24
N SER A 202 23.79 7.97 15.72
CA SER A 202 23.55 7.76 17.15
C SER A 202 24.85 7.73 17.96
N HIS A 203 25.95 7.22 17.40
CA HIS A 203 27.28 7.36 18.01
C HIS A 203 27.76 8.81 18.07
N LEU A 204 27.47 9.60 17.03
CA LEU A 204 27.80 11.03 17.04
C LEU A 204 27.01 11.78 18.13
N ILE A 205 25.72 11.47 18.29
CA ILE A 205 24.87 12.07 19.34
C ILE A 205 25.35 11.65 20.75
N GLU A 206 25.81 10.42 20.91
CA GLU A 206 26.40 9.97 22.17
C GLU A 206 27.68 10.74 22.51
N SER A 207 28.54 11.00 21.50
CA SER A 207 29.79 11.75 21.68
C SER A 207 29.60 13.21 22.12
N ILE A 208 28.43 13.80 21.85
CA ILE A 208 28.07 15.16 22.31
C ILE A 208 27.35 15.16 23.66
N GLY A 209 27.34 14.03 24.38
CA GLY A 209 26.82 13.92 25.75
C GLY A 209 25.33 13.64 25.86
N ALA A 210 24.68 13.13 24.81
CA ALA A 210 23.27 12.75 24.81
C ALA A 210 23.09 11.22 24.61
N PRO A 211 23.38 10.39 25.63
CA PRO A 211 23.23 8.94 25.52
C PRO A 211 21.76 8.56 25.30
N SER A 212 21.51 7.63 24.37
CA SER A 212 20.16 7.12 24.06
C SER A 212 19.94 5.79 24.81
N PRO A 213 19.07 5.71 25.83
CA PRO A 213 18.87 4.45 26.55
C PRO A 213 18.12 3.37 25.73
N GLN A 214 17.62 3.69 24.53
CA GLN A 214 16.65 2.87 23.81
C GLN A 214 17.08 2.49 22.37
N TYR A 215 18.38 2.41 22.10
CA TYR A 215 18.96 2.11 20.78
C TYR A 215 18.27 0.97 20.01
N GLY A 216 18.03 -0.17 20.66
CA GLY A 216 17.47 -1.36 20.01
C GLY A 216 16.03 -1.16 19.53
N ALA A 217 15.21 -0.40 20.26
CA ALA A 217 13.84 -0.10 19.86
C ALA A 217 13.80 0.84 18.65
N ALA A 218 14.67 1.85 18.64
CA ALA A 218 14.77 2.83 17.57
C ALA A 218 15.31 2.26 16.25
N LEU A 219 16.19 1.26 16.32
CA LEU A 219 16.75 0.58 15.14
C LEU A 219 15.66 -0.03 14.25
N THR A 220 14.63 -0.64 14.84
CA THR A 220 13.49 -1.18 14.07
C THR A 220 12.73 -0.08 13.32
N SER A 221 12.67 1.13 13.87
CA SER A 221 11.96 2.27 13.28
C SER A 221 12.69 2.84 12.05
N ALA A 222 14.02 2.70 11.99
CA ALA A 222 14.85 3.13 10.87
C ALA A 222 14.60 2.36 9.56
N VAL A 223 13.95 1.20 9.63
CA VAL A 223 13.63 0.35 8.46
C VAL A 223 12.13 0.28 8.13
N LEU A 224 11.24 0.87 8.95
CA LEU A 224 9.79 0.75 8.77
C LEU A 224 9.26 1.31 7.45
N TYR A 225 9.97 2.25 6.80
CA TYR A 225 9.57 2.78 5.48
C TYR A 225 9.65 1.72 4.35
N LEU A 226 10.34 0.60 4.60
CA LEU A 226 10.43 -0.54 3.69
C LEU A 226 9.29 -1.54 3.91
N VAL A 227 8.53 -1.42 5.00
CA VAL A 227 7.39 -2.30 5.26
C VAL A 227 6.39 -2.15 4.11
N PRO A 228 6.08 -3.23 3.38
CA PRO A 228 5.19 -3.23 2.23
C PRO A 228 3.73 -3.19 2.69
N GLY A 229 3.38 -2.20 3.51
CA GLY A 229 2.11 -2.22 4.22
C GLY A 229 0.90 -1.97 3.34
N PHE A 230 1.05 -1.28 2.20
CA PHE A 230 -0.03 -1.17 1.21
C PHE A 230 -0.38 -2.55 0.60
N PRO A 231 0.59 -3.37 0.09
CA PRO A 231 0.37 -4.78 -0.23
C PRO A 231 -0.21 -5.62 0.91
N LEU A 232 0.26 -5.45 2.16
CA LEU A 232 -0.29 -6.20 3.31
C LEU A 232 -1.77 -5.90 3.54
N VAL A 233 -2.14 -4.61 3.59
CA VAL A 233 -3.53 -4.21 3.85
C VAL A 233 -4.43 -4.60 2.69
N THR A 234 -4.01 -4.36 1.44
CA THR A 234 -4.81 -4.74 0.26
C THR A 234 -4.91 -6.25 0.10
N GLY A 235 -3.83 -7.00 0.30
CA GLY A 235 -3.83 -8.45 0.29
C GLY A 235 -4.75 -9.03 1.36
N ALA A 236 -4.73 -8.50 2.58
CA ALA A 236 -5.64 -8.93 3.64
C ALA A 236 -7.11 -8.61 3.31
N LEU A 237 -7.41 -7.47 2.68
CA LEU A 237 -8.76 -7.12 2.22
C LEU A 237 -9.23 -8.01 1.06
N ASP A 238 -8.34 -8.41 0.16
CA ASP A 238 -8.67 -9.33 -0.94
C ASP A 238 -8.92 -10.75 -0.42
N LEU A 239 -8.11 -11.22 0.55
CA LEU A 239 -8.36 -12.47 1.27
C LEU A 239 -9.71 -12.46 2.01
N ALA A 240 -10.06 -11.34 2.65
CA ALA A 240 -11.35 -11.18 3.32
C ALA A 240 -12.55 -11.25 2.34
N ARG A 241 -12.32 -10.98 1.05
CA ARG A 241 -13.29 -11.16 -0.03
C ARG A 241 -13.19 -12.51 -0.75
N LEU A 242 -12.38 -13.44 -0.24
CA LEU A 242 -12.09 -14.75 -0.85
C LEU A 242 -11.39 -14.66 -2.22
N ASP A 243 -10.78 -13.52 -2.56
CA ASP A 243 -9.91 -13.41 -3.73
C ASP A 243 -8.50 -13.92 -3.39
N LEU A 244 -8.41 -15.25 -3.25
CA LEU A 244 -7.21 -15.92 -2.76
C LEU A 244 -6.02 -15.75 -3.69
N ASN A 245 -6.25 -15.68 -5.01
CA ASN A 245 -5.16 -15.59 -5.98
C ASN A 245 -4.40 -14.26 -5.83
N ALA A 246 -5.11 -13.13 -5.81
CA ALA A 246 -4.47 -11.84 -5.64
C ALA A 246 -3.99 -11.63 -4.19
N GLY A 247 -4.79 -12.06 -3.21
CA GLY A 247 -4.51 -11.92 -1.79
C GLY A 247 -3.23 -12.63 -1.34
N VAL A 248 -3.08 -13.92 -1.66
CA VAL A 248 -1.88 -14.71 -1.30
C VAL A 248 -0.64 -14.13 -1.96
N ASN A 249 -0.70 -13.79 -3.25
CA ASN A 249 0.44 -13.22 -3.97
C ASN A 249 0.93 -11.91 -3.32
N ARG A 250 0.03 -11.00 -2.93
CA ARG A 250 0.37 -9.74 -2.24
C ARG A 250 1.00 -9.98 -0.86
N VAL A 251 0.48 -10.93 -0.09
CA VAL A 251 1.00 -11.27 1.25
C VAL A 251 2.37 -11.95 1.15
N VAL A 252 2.56 -12.86 0.20
CA VAL A 252 3.85 -13.52 -0.05
C VAL A 252 4.90 -12.50 -0.49
N TYR A 253 4.56 -11.61 -1.44
CA TYR A 253 5.44 -10.51 -1.83
C TYR A 253 5.83 -9.65 -0.62
N ALA A 254 4.86 -9.29 0.22
CA ALA A 254 5.12 -8.54 1.42
C ALA A 254 6.06 -9.27 2.39
N GLY A 255 5.86 -10.58 2.57
CA GLY A 255 6.73 -11.44 3.36
C GLY A 255 8.17 -11.46 2.84
N LEU A 256 8.37 -11.58 1.53
CA LEU A 256 9.70 -11.57 0.92
C LEU A 256 10.43 -10.23 1.12
N VAL A 257 9.73 -9.09 1.02
CA VAL A 257 10.30 -7.76 1.31
C VAL A 257 10.67 -7.63 2.79
N LEU A 258 9.82 -8.14 3.70
CA LEU A 258 10.11 -8.16 5.13
C LEU A 258 11.33 -9.03 5.44
N LEU A 259 11.45 -10.21 4.84
CA LEU A 259 12.60 -11.10 4.98
C LEU A 259 13.89 -10.45 4.46
N SER A 260 13.85 -9.85 3.26
CA SER A 260 15.00 -9.11 2.71
C SER A 260 15.47 -7.99 3.65
N THR A 261 14.54 -7.21 4.18
CA THR A 261 14.86 -6.16 5.15
C THR A 261 15.35 -6.74 6.48
N GLY A 262 14.74 -7.83 6.97
CA GLY A 262 15.14 -8.52 8.19
C GLY A 262 16.55 -9.11 8.10
N CYS A 263 16.94 -9.64 6.94
CA CYS A 263 18.31 -10.07 6.67
C CYS A 263 19.30 -8.89 6.75
N ALA A 264 18.93 -7.70 6.26
CA ALA A 264 19.77 -6.51 6.39
C ALA A 264 19.89 -6.05 7.86
N VAL A 265 18.78 -6.06 8.60
CA VAL A 265 18.76 -5.76 10.05
C VAL A 265 19.69 -6.72 10.79
N TRP A 266 19.53 -8.02 10.57
CA TRP A 266 20.38 -9.04 11.18
C TRP A 266 21.86 -8.89 10.79
N ALA A 267 22.17 -8.70 9.49
CA ALA A 267 23.55 -8.59 9.04
C ALA A 267 24.27 -7.40 9.70
N VAL A 268 23.61 -6.24 9.75
CA VAL A 268 24.18 -5.06 10.43
C VAL A 268 24.26 -5.29 11.94
N ALA A 269 23.21 -5.85 12.55
CA ALA A 269 23.19 -6.15 13.98
C ALA A 269 24.30 -7.12 14.41
N ALA A 270 24.57 -8.14 13.60
CA ALA A 270 25.63 -9.12 13.84
C ALA A 270 27.03 -8.51 13.69
N ILE A 271 27.26 -7.67 12.68
CA ILE A 271 28.56 -7.02 12.45
C ILE A 271 28.89 -6.02 13.57
N PHE A 272 27.91 -5.24 14.02
CA PHE A 272 28.11 -4.19 15.02
C PHE A 272 27.73 -4.62 16.45
N GLN A 273 27.36 -5.89 16.65
CA GLN A 273 26.97 -6.47 17.94
C GLN A 273 25.85 -5.71 18.67
N THR A 274 24.84 -5.24 17.93
CA THR A 274 23.71 -4.46 18.49
C THR A 274 22.45 -5.30 18.65
N SER A 275 21.76 -5.21 19.79
CA SER A 275 20.48 -5.92 20.01
C SER A 275 19.30 -5.19 19.36
N ALA A 276 18.64 -5.83 18.39
CA ALA A 276 17.48 -5.25 17.66
C ALA A 276 16.11 -5.63 18.27
N VAL A 277 16.09 -6.41 19.36
CA VAL A 277 14.85 -6.96 19.96
C VAL A 277 14.27 -6.07 21.08
N ALA A 278 14.98 -5.01 21.49
CA ALA A 278 14.57 -4.21 22.64
C ALA A 278 13.20 -3.50 22.44
N VAL A 279 12.42 -3.46 23.52
CA VAL A 279 11.19 -2.68 23.64
C VAL A 279 11.44 -1.55 24.63
N ALA A 280 11.13 -0.33 24.20
CA ALA A 280 11.35 0.87 24.99
C ALA A 280 10.17 1.15 25.94
N THR A 281 10.48 1.63 27.14
CA THR A 281 9.49 2.11 28.11
C THR A 281 9.12 3.57 27.84
N PRO A 282 7.85 3.97 28.04
CA PRO A 282 7.44 5.36 27.91
C PRO A 282 8.20 6.28 28.90
N GLY A 283 8.81 7.35 28.39
CA GLY A 283 9.49 8.36 29.21
C GLY A 283 8.60 9.53 29.66
N LEU A 284 7.39 9.65 29.10
CA LEU A 284 6.45 10.75 29.39
C LEU A 284 5.21 10.23 30.13
N GLY A 285 4.71 11.03 31.08
CA GLY A 285 3.42 10.78 31.73
C GLY A 285 2.22 11.27 30.92
N GLU A 286 1.03 10.82 31.30
CA GLU A 286 -0.24 11.36 30.79
C GLU A 286 -0.50 12.76 31.38
N PRO A 287 -1.07 13.72 30.64
CA PRO A 287 -1.68 13.62 29.30
C PRO A 287 -0.72 13.91 28.11
N PHE A 288 0.52 14.30 28.40
CA PHE A 288 1.47 14.74 27.37
C PHE A 288 1.86 13.61 26.41
N LEU A 289 1.92 12.37 26.92
CA LEU A 289 2.15 11.18 26.10
C LEU A 289 1.05 10.99 25.04
N SER A 290 -0.22 11.05 25.43
CA SER A 290 -1.35 10.92 24.49
C SER A 290 -1.38 12.04 23.45
N LEU A 291 -1.08 13.28 23.85
CA LEU A 291 -0.97 14.40 22.91
C LEU A 291 0.19 14.18 21.92
N GLY A 292 1.35 13.76 22.41
CA GLY A 292 2.50 13.40 21.57
C GLY A 292 2.17 12.26 20.60
N ARG A 293 1.47 11.22 21.06
CA ARG A 293 1.01 10.09 20.23
C ARG A 293 0.02 10.53 19.15
N LEU A 294 -0.83 11.51 19.44
CA LEU A 294 -1.75 12.08 18.45
C LEU A 294 -0.98 12.83 17.35
N VAL A 295 -0.04 13.71 17.73
CA VAL A 295 0.77 14.47 16.78
C VAL A 295 1.67 13.54 15.95
N ALA A 296 2.36 12.60 16.60
CA ALA A 296 3.16 11.60 15.93
C ALA A 296 2.30 10.72 15.02
N GLY A 297 1.13 10.27 15.48
CA GLY A 297 0.18 9.53 14.66
C GLY A 297 -0.24 10.28 13.39
N PHE A 298 -0.51 11.58 13.52
CA PHE A 298 -0.88 12.44 12.40
C PHE A 298 0.26 12.61 11.40
N VAL A 299 1.46 12.94 11.88
CA VAL A 299 2.67 13.10 11.04
C VAL A 299 3.04 11.77 10.36
N GLY A 300 2.94 10.67 11.10
CA GLY A 300 3.17 9.30 10.63
C GLY A 300 2.30 8.95 9.43
N VAL A 301 0.98 9.05 9.59
CA VAL A 301 0.02 8.74 8.53
C VAL A 301 0.14 9.72 7.36
N MET A 302 0.35 11.01 7.63
CA MET A 302 0.60 12.02 6.59
C MET A 302 1.80 11.62 5.73
N GLY A 303 2.93 11.28 6.36
CA GLY A 303 4.16 10.92 5.66
C GLY A 303 3.97 9.71 4.72
N PHE A 304 3.28 8.65 5.16
CA PHE A 304 2.93 7.54 4.28
C PHE A 304 1.94 7.91 3.18
N ALA A 305 0.94 8.73 3.49
CA ALA A 305 -0.01 9.19 2.48
C ALA A 305 0.71 9.94 1.34
N LEU A 306 1.63 10.84 1.67
CA LEU A 306 2.46 11.55 0.69
C LEU A 306 3.40 10.61 -0.07
N LEU A 307 3.97 9.61 0.62
CA LEU A 307 4.82 8.59 -0.01
C LEU A 307 4.07 7.82 -1.11
N PHE A 308 2.78 7.56 -0.90
CA PHE A 308 1.88 6.94 -1.87
C PHE A 308 1.22 7.91 -2.85
N SER A 309 1.76 9.13 -3.00
CA SER A 309 1.25 10.16 -3.90
C SER A 309 -0.21 10.55 -3.65
N THR A 310 -0.66 10.46 -2.39
CA THR A 310 -2.04 10.82 -2.02
C THR A 310 -2.24 12.34 -2.11
N PRO A 311 -3.37 12.83 -2.66
CA PRO A 311 -3.68 14.25 -2.68
C PRO A 311 -3.63 14.90 -1.30
N TRP A 312 -3.10 16.12 -1.18
CA TRP A 312 -2.89 16.80 0.11
C TRP A 312 -4.14 16.83 1.01
N ARG A 313 -5.32 17.15 0.44
CA ARG A 313 -6.59 17.18 1.20
C ARG A 313 -7.00 15.79 1.70
N THR A 314 -6.81 14.77 0.87
CA THR A 314 -7.05 13.37 1.23
C THR A 314 -6.05 12.88 2.28
N ALA A 315 -4.78 13.28 2.15
CA ALA A 315 -3.71 12.95 3.10
C ALA A 315 -3.98 13.57 4.48
N LEU A 316 -4.44 14.83 4.55
CA LEU A 316 -4.87 15.48 5.80
C LEU A 316 -6.03 14.74 6.46
N ALA A 317 -7.04 14.35 5.68
CA ALA A 317 -8.17 13.57 6.18
C ALA A 317 -7.73 12.19 6.69
N ALA A 318 -6.90 11.47 5.93
CA ALA A 318 -6.36 10.19 6.34
C ALA A 318 -5.54 10.32 7.63
N ALA A 319 -4.70 11.35 7.75
CA ALA A 319 -3.89 11.63 8.92
C ALA A 319 -4.72 11.89 10.16
N ALA A 320 -5.79 12.70 10.06
CA ALA A 320 -6.70 12.93 11.18
C ALA A 320 -7.40 11.64 11.63
N ILE A 321 -7.95 10.88 10.69
CA ILE A 321 -8.65 9.61 10.99
C ILE A 321 -7.70 8.60 11.63
N GLY A 322 -6.52 8.40 11.04
CA GLY A 322 -5.53 7.44 11.52
C GLY A 322 -4.93 7.83 12.86
N ALA A 323 -4.67 9.12 13.11
CA ALA A 323 -4.17 9.61 14.39
C ALA A 323 -5.15 9.33 15.53
N VAL A 324 -6.42 9.71 15.37
CA VAL A 324 -7.45 9.50 16.38
C VAL A 324 -7.67 8.01 16.63
N ALA A 325 -7.79 7.21 15.58
CA ALA A 325 -7.96 5.76 15.71
C ALA A 325 -6.74 5.08 16.37
N ASN A 326 -5.51 5.54 16.09
CA ASN A 326 -4.31 4.95 16.67
C ASN A 326 -4.13 5.34 18.14
N VAL A 327 -4.44 6.58 18.53
CA VAL A 327 -4.46 6.97 19.95
C VAL A 327 -5.49 6.15 20.70
N GLY A 328 -6.71 5.99 20.18
CA GLY A 328 -7.72 5.12 20.77
C GLY A 328 -7.23 3.67 20.92
N ARG A 329 -6.57 3.13 19.90
CA ARG A 329 -5.93 1.80 19.93
C ARG A 329 -4.90 1.67 21.05
N LEU A 330 -4.01 2.65 21.17
CA LEU A 330 -2.95 2.65 22.18
C LEU A 330 -3.53 2.77 23.59
N LEU A 331 -4.53 3.64 23.80
CA LEU A 331 -5.24 3.75 25.08
C LEU A 331 -5.93 2.43 25.47
N MET A 332 -6.55 1.72 24.52
CA MET A 332 -7.11 0.40 24.80
C MET A 332 -6.04 -0.59 25.28
N ILE A 333 -4.87 -0.59 24.63
CA ILE A 333 -3.74 -1.47 25.00
C ILE A 333 -3.20 -1.11 26.39
N ASP A 334 -3.05 0.18 26.68
CA ASP A 334 -2.58 0.66 27.99
C ASP A 334 -3.56 0.30 29.12
N ASN A 335 -4.87 0.19 28.81
CA ASN A 335 -5.91 -0.30 29.73
C ASN A 335 -6.04 -1.84 29.75
N GLY A 336 -5.07 -2.58 29.20
CA GLY A 336 -5.00 -4.04 29.28
C GLY A 336 -5.76 -4.79 28.19
N ALA A 337 -6.28 -4.12 27.16
CA ALA A 337 -6.89 -4.81 26.03
C ALA A 337 -5.85 -5.58 25.19
N MET A 338 -6.23 -6.74 24.68
CA MET A 338 -5.39 -7.51 23.76
C MET A 338 -5.12 -6.72 22.47
N GLN A 339 -3.88 -6.74 21.97
CA GLN A 339 -3.48 -5.98 20.78
C GLN A 339 -4.37 -6.24 19.55
N PRO A 340 -4.76 -7.49 19.21
CA PRO A 340 -5.65 -7.73 18.08
C PRO A 340 -7.05 -7.11 18.27
N VAL A 341 -7.59 -7.12 19.48
CA VAL A 341 -8.92 -6.53 19.77
C VAL A 341 -8.89 -5.02 19.56
N ALA A 342 -7.87 -4.36 20.11
CA ALA A 342 -7.67 -2.93 19.91
C ALA A 342 -7.46 -2.58 18.42
N ALA A 343 -6.72 -3.43 17.70
CA ALA A 343 -6.49 -3.27 16.27
C ALA A 343 -7.78 -3.41 15.45
N ALA A 344 -8.65 -4.37 15.76
CA ALA A 344 -9.96 -4.51 15.12
C ALA A 344 -10.83 -3.26 15.36
N ALA A 345 -10.90 -2.77 16.61
CA ALA A 345 -11.64 -1.56 16.94
C ALA A 345 -11.11 -0.33 16.17
N ALA A 346 -9.79 -0.20 16.05
CA ALA A 346 -9.16 0.85 15.25
C ALA A 346 -9.50 0.73 13.76
N GLY A 347 -9.49 -0.49 13.20
CA GLY A 347 -9.89 -0.76 11.82
C GLY A 347 -11.35 -0.35 11.55
N VAL A 348 -12.25 -0.64 12.49
CA VAL A 348 -13.66 -0.18 12.43
C VAL A 348 -13.74 1.35 12.45
N ALA A 349 -13.04 2.00 13.38
CA ALA A 349 -13.02 3.46 13.50
C ALA A 349 -12.48 4.13 12.22
N VAL A 350 -11.39 3.60 11.66
CA VAL A 350 -10.83 4.10 10.39
C VAL A 350 -11.81 3.92 9.24
N GLY A 351 -12.48 2.76 9.15
CA GLY A 351 -13.46 2.48 8.10
C GLY A 351 -14.65 3.44 8.12
N PHE A 352 -15.26 3.67 9.29
CA PHE A 352 -16.35 4.62 9.43
C PHE A 352 -15.90 6.08 9.25
N GLY A 353 -14.73 6.45 9.77
CA GLY A 353 -14.15 7.78 9.55
C GLY A 353 -13.91 8.06 8.06
N ALA A 354 -13.35 7.10 7.34
CA ALA A 354 -13.15 7.20 5.90
C ALA A 354 -14.47 7.29 5.14
N PHE A 355 -15.50 6.53 5.54
CA PHE A 355 -16.83 6.66 4.96
C PHE A 355 -17.39 8.08 5.13
N ALA A 356 -17.41 8.60 6.36
CA ALA A 356 -17.95 9.92 6.67
C ALA A 356 -17.25 11.04 5.89
N VAL A 357 -15.92 10.96 5.74
CA VAL A 357 -15.10 12.03 5.13
C VAL A 357 -14.97 11.88 3.61
N SER A 358 -15.04 10.66 3.06
CA SER A 358 -14.78 10.39 1.64
C SER A 358 -15.55 11.27 0.65
N ARG A 359 -16.82 11.56 0.94
CA ARG A 359 -17.66 12.44 0.12
C ARG A 359 -17.17 13.89 0.08
N PHE A 360 -16.60 14.38 1.19
CA PHE A 360 -16.17 15.77 1.33
C PHE A 360 -14.82 16.01 0.64
N VAL A 361 -13.92 15.03 0.72
CA VAL A 361 -12.63 15.09 0.01
C VAL A 361 -12.70 14.59 -1.43
N ARG A 362 -13.86 14.07 -1.86
CA ARG A 362 -14.10 13.50 -3.21
C ARG A 362 -13.01 12.50 -3.59
N SER A 363 -12.69 11.57 -2.70
CA SER A 363 -11.60 10.62 -2.91
C SER A 363 -12.04 9.20 -2.58
N PRO A 364 -11.54 8.16 -3.28
CA PRO A 364 -11.89 6.78 -2.98
C PRO A 364 -11.51 6.41 -1.55
N ARG A 365 -12.39 5.69 -0.86
CA ARG A 365 -12.16 5.31 0.55
C ARG A 365 -10.84 4.57 0.79
N ILE A 366 -10.39 3.75 -0.17
CA ILE A 366 -9.12 3.02 -0.06
C ILE A 366 -7.90 3.95 0.09
N THR A 367 -7.93 5.12 -0.56
CA THR A 367 -6.88 6.14 -0.46
C THR A 367 -6.83 6.82 0.91
N LEU A 368 -7.93 6.74 1.67
CA LEU A 368 -8.01 7.20 3.06
C LEU A 368 -7.64 6.07 4.03
N THR A 369 -8.23 4.88 3.86
CA THR A 369 -8.10 3.78 4.83
C THR A 369 -6.71 3.16 4.85
N VAL A 370 -6.05 3.00 3.69
CA VAL A 370 -4.76 2.29 3.64
C VAL A 370 -3.66 3.08 4.35
N PRO A 371 -3.43 4.38 4.08
CA PRO A 371 -2.46 5.15 4.85
C PRO A 371 -2.82 5.25 6.34
N ALA A 372 -4.11 5.40 6.67
CA ALA A 372 -4.56 5.56 8.05
C ALA A 372 -4.33 4.32 8.92
N VAL A 373 -4.52 3.11 8.37
CA VAL A 373 -4.24 1.84 9.06
C VAL A 373 -2.76 1.48 9.01
N LEU A 374 -1.99 1.98 8.04
CA LEU A 374 -0.59 1.61 7.86
C LEU A 374 0.26 1.83 9.11
N ILE A 375 -0.02 2.89 9.87
CA ILE A 375 0.72 3.17 11.11
C ILE A 375 0.47 2.11 12.22
N MET A 376 -0.60 1.34 12.08
CA MET A 376 -0.99 0.28 13.01
C MET A 376 -0.52 -1.10 12.54
N VAL A 377 -0.03 -1.22 11.30
CA VAL A 377 0.53 -2.46 10.77
C VAL A 377 1.76 -2.80 11.62
N PRO A 378 1.86 -4.04 12.16
CA PRO A 378 2.84 -4.41 13.17
C PRO A 378 4.22 -4.71 12.55
N GLY A 379 4.77 -3.74 11.81
CA GLY A 379 6.08 -3.87 11.14
C GLY A 379 7.23 -4.11 12.12
N ALA A 380 7.21 -3.44 13.28
CA ALA A 380 8.22 -3.64 14.32
C ALA A 380 8.16 -5.08 14.88
N SER A 381 6.97 -5.61 15.17
CA SER A 381 6.80 -7.00 15.59
C SER A 381 7.25 -7.98 14.51
N ALA A 382 6.92 -7.72 13.25
CA ALA A 382 7.37 -8.56 12.13
C ALA A 382 8.90 -8.63 12.04
N TYR A 383 9.59 -7.50 12.16
CA TYR A 383 11.07 -7.48 12.14
C TYR A 383 11.67 -8.15 13.37
N ARG A 384 11.13 -7.90 14.57
CA ARG A 384 11.58 -8.59 15.79
C ARG A 384 11.41 -10.10 15.68
N ALA A 385 10.32 -10.57 15.07
CA ALA A 385 10.10 -12.00 14.83
C ALA A 385 11.18 -12.58 13.92
N ILE A 386 11.53 -11.89 12.83
CA ILE A 386 12.57 -12.34 11.88
C ILE A 386 13.93 -12.36 12.56
N VAL A 387 14.32 -11.29 13.26
CA VAL A 387 15.61 -11.22 13.96
C VAL A 387 15.70 -12.31 15.03
N ALA A 388 14.68 -12.45 15.87
CA ALA A 388 14.64 -13.50 16.89
C ALA A 388 14.73 -14.91 16.29
N THR A 389 14.13 -15.13 15.11
CA THR A 389 14.28 -16.40 14.38
C THR A 389 15.74 -16.67 14.01
N ILE A 390 16.45 -15.65 13.52
CA ILE A 390 17.85 -15.80 13.10
C ILE A 390 18.78 -15.97 14.31
N GLU A 391 18.49 -15.31 15.42
CA GLU A 391 19.19 -15.45 16.71
C GLU A 391 18.85 -16.76 17.45
N SER A 392 17.98 -17.59 16.90
CA SER A 392 17.50 -18.84 17.51
C SER A 392 16.70 -18.65 18.81
N ASP A 393 16.15 -17.46 19.07
CA ASP A 393 15.16 -17.20 20.12
C ASP A 393 13.75 -17.55 19.63
N THR A 394 13.47 -18.86 19.63
CA THR A 394 12.21 -19.43 19.12
C THR A 394 10.98 -18.87 19.84
N LEU A 395 11.06 -18.61 21.15
CA LEU A 395 9.91 -18.15 21.93
C LEU A 395 9.51 -16.73 21.52
N SER A 396 10.47 -15.79 21.51
CA SER A 396 10.21 -14.42 21.07
C SER A 396 9.80 -14.38 19.60
N ALA A 397 10.44 -15.18 18.74
CA ALA A 397 10.11 -15.28 17.33
C ALA A 397 8.62 -15.65 17.11
N VAL A 398 8.14 -16.68 17.80
CA VAL A 398 6.73 -17.11 17.73
C VAL A 398 5.81 -16.05 18.32
N GLN A 399 6.12 -15.48 19.47
CA GLN A 399 5.28 -14.45 20.11
C GLN A 399 5.10 -13.22 19.22
N TYR A 400 6.18 -12.67 18.69
CA TYR A 400 6.12 -11.50 17.82
C TYR A 400 5.49 -11.84 16.46
N GLY A 401 5.77 -13.01 15.90
CA GLY A 401 5.21 -13.47 14.64
C GLY A 401 3.70 -13.65 14.71
N VAL A 402 3.21 -14.34 15.73
CA VAL A 402 1.77 -14.50 16.01
C VAL A 402 1.12 -13.14 16.22
N THR A 403 1.72 -12.26 17.05
CA THR A 403 1.20 -10.91 17.26
C THR A 403 1.07 -10.13 15.95
N ALA A 404 2.09 -10.19 15.08
CA ALA A 404 2.07 -9.51 13.81
C ALA A 404 0.95 -10.01 12.88
N VAL A 405 0.78 -11.32 12.76
CA VAL A 405 -0.28 -11.93 11.94
C VAL A 405 -1.67 -11.55 12.46
N PHE A 406 -1.91 -11.72 13.76
CA PHE A 406 -3.22 -11.47 14.35
C PHE A 406 -3.62 -9.98 14.28
N VAL A 407 -2.68 -9.05 14.46
CA VAL A 407 -2.96 -7.61 14.32
C VAL A 407 -3.30 -7.26 12.87
N VAL A 408 -2.59 -7.79 11.87
CA VAL A 408 -2.93 -7.56 10.45
C VAL A 408 -4.32 -8.10 10.12
N VAL A 409 -4.62 -9.33 10.53
CA VAL A 409 -5.95 -9.94 10.33
C VAL A 409 -7.04 -9.13 11.02
N ALA A 410 -6.82 -8.72 12.27
CA ALA A 410 -7.78 -7.93 13.03
C ALA A 410 -8.05 -6.56 12.38
N LEU A 411 -7.03 -5.86 11.87
CA LEU A 411 -7.21 -4.61 11.12
C LEU A 411 -8.04 -4.83 9.85
N ALA A 412 -7.78 -5.91 9.11
CA ALA A 412 -8.54 -6.27 7.91
C ALA A 412 -10.00 -6.61 8.23
N VAL A 413 -10.25 -7.35 9.32
CA VAL A 413 -11.60 -7.65 9.83
C VAL A 413 -12.32 -6.36 10.20
N GLY A 414 -11.69 -5.47 10.97
CA GLY A 414 -12.29 -4.20 11.38
C GLY A 414 -12.65 -3.30 10.20
N LEU A 415 -11.75 -3.17 9.21
CA LEU A 415 -12.03 -2.46 7.97
C LEU A 415 -13.17 -3.10 7.17
N THR A 416 -13.21 -4.44 7.13
CA THR A 416 -14.26 -5.19 6.43
C THR A 416 -15.62 -4.97 7.07
N VAL A 417 -15.72 -5.04 8.40
CA VAL A 417 -16.97 -4.78 9.15
C VAL A 417 -17.51 -3.39 8.81
N ALA A 418 -16.67 -2.36 8.88
CA ALA A 418 -17.09 -1.00 8.54
C ALA A 418 -17.56 -0.89 7.08
N ARG A 419 -16.92 -1.62 6.14
CA ARG A 419 -17.34 -1.64 4.74
C ARG A 419 -18.66 -2.37 4.51
N VAL A 420 -18.87 -3.53 5.13
CA VAL A 420 -20.15 -4.27 5.06
C VAL A 420 -21.32 -3.38 5.50
N VAL A 421 -21.13 -2.58 6.56
CA VAL A 421 -22.16 -1.67 7.05
C VAL A 421 -22.38 -0.47 6.13
N THR A 422 -21.35 0.00 5.42
CA THR A 422 -21.38 1.28 4.69
C THR A 422 -21.39 1.16 3.15
N GLU A 423 -21.26 -0.05 2.60
CA GLU A 423 -21.17 -0.33 1.16
C GLU A 423 -22.14 -1.44 0.77
N ARG A 424 -23.05 -1.13 -0.16
CA ARG A 424 -24.03 -2.11 -0.68
C ARG A 424 -23.34 -3.29 -1.40
N GLU A 425 -22.19 -3.05 -2.02
CA GLU A 425 -21.39 -4.04 -2.76
C GLU A 425 -20.86 -5.18 -1.85
N TRP A 426 -20.73 -4.95 -0.54
CA TRP A 426 -20.32 -5.99 0.41
C TRP A 426 -21.51 -6.79 0.97
N LEU A 427 -22.72 -6.24 0.90
CA LEU A 427 -23.95 -6.88 1.39
C LEU A 427 -24.54 -7.87 0.39
N ARG A 428 -24.28 -7.66 -0.90
CA ARG A 428 -24.70 -8.55 -1.99
C ARG A 428 -23.47 -8.88 -2.83
N PRO A 429 -22.83 -10.05 -2.63
CA PRO A 429 -21.92 -10.56 -3.65
C PRO A 429 -22.67 -10.49 -4.97
N SER A 430 -22.09 -9.83 -5.97
CA SER A 430 -22.67 -9.73 -7.31
C SER A 430 -23.11 -11.13 -7.74
N ALA A 431 -24.43 -11.34 -7.78
CA ALA A 431 -24.99 -12.58 -8.28
C ALA A 431 -24.50 -12.71 -9.72
N ASN A 432 -23.78 -13.79 -10.00
CA ASN A 432 -23.41 -14.19 -11.34
C ASN A 432 -24.64 -14.30 -12.24
#